data_AF-A0A8S3E5B9-F1
#
_entry.id   AF-A0A8S3E5B9-F1
#
_cell.length_a   1.000
_cell.length_b   1.000
_cell.length_c   1.000
_cell.angle_alpha   90.00
_cell.angle_beta   90.00
_cell.angle_gamma   90.00
#
_symmetry.space_group_name_H-M   'P 1'
#
loop_
_entity.id
_entity.type
_entity.pdbx_description
1 polymer ?
#
loop_
_entity_poly.entity_id
_entity_poly.type
_entity_poly.pdbx_seq_one_letter_code
_entity_poly.pdbx_strand_id
1 'polypeptide(L)'
;MSILSRYGYSSWNRMSTLNILMRRTQTAVSSLFHTNGIIKPKKPSISCRTDMKDARRIIVKLGTALITRENEDGLAIGRLASTVEQVSQLQNEGRQMLLVTSGAV
;
A
#
# COMPACT_ATOMS: atom_id res chain seq x y z
N MET A 1 -38.62 -28.98 33.62
CA MET A 1 -39.30 -30.05 32.86
C MET A 1 -40.45 -29.43 32.08
N SER A 2 -40.68 -29.93 30.86
CA SER A 2 -41.85 -29.71 29.98
C SER A 2 -41.80 -28.43 29.13
N ILE A 3 -41.27 -28.44 27.90
CA ILE A 3 -41.74 -29.04 26.63
C ILE A 3 -42.98 -28.34 26.05
N LEU A 4 -42.70 -27.58 24.98
CA LEU A 4 -43.46 -27.36 23.73
C LEU A 4 -45.00 -27.32 23.78
N SER A 5 -45.56 -26.19 23.36
CA SER A 5 -46.87 -26.14 22.70
C SER A 5 -46.73 -25.41 21.36
N ARG A 6 -46.93 -26.16 20.28
CA ARG A 6 -47.14 -25.69 18.90
C ARG A 6 -48.60 -25.28 18.75
N TYR A 7 -48.87 -24.14 18.09
CA TYR A 7 -49.96 -23.85 17.13
C TYR A 7 -49.65 -22.42 16.63
N GLY A 8 -49.24 -22.13 15.39
CA GLY A 8 -49.95 -22.36 14.13
C GLY A 8 -50.36 -21.00 13.55
N TYR A 9 -49.43 -20.26 12.91
CA TYR A 9 -49.74 -19.06 12.13
C TYR A 9 -49.70 -19.41 10.64
N SER A 10 -50.89 -19.60 10.10
CA SER A 10 -51.17 -19.74 8.68
C SER A 10 -51.11 -18.37 7.97
N SER A 11 -50.71 -18.40 6.70
CA SER A 11 -51.05 -17.41 5.68
C SER A 11 -50.43 -16.00 5.79
N TRP A 12 -49.12 -15.90 5.51
CA TRP A 12 -48.52 -14.68 4.96
C TRP A 12 -48.06 -14.92 3.53
N ASN A 13 -49.03 -15.00 2.61
CA ASN A 13 -48.77 -14.87 1.18
C ASN A 13 -49.93 -14.08 0.57
N ARG A 14 -49.81 -12.74 0.65
CA ARG A 14 -50.38 -11.78 -0.31
C ARG A 14 -49.84 -10.37 -0.01
N MET A 15 -49.41 -9.69 -1.08
CA MET A 15 -48.95 -8.29 -1.16
C MET A 15 -47.47 -7.97 -0.88
N SER A 16 -46.63 -8.67 -1.64
CA SER A 16 -45.53 -8.06 -2.40
C SER A 16 -46.06 -7.13 -3.51
N THR A 17 -46.22 -5.83 -3.26
CA THR A 17 -46.20 -4.80 -4.34
C THR A 17 -45.95 -3.36 -3.86
N LEU A 18 -46.05 -3.04 -2.56
CA LEU A 18 -45.91 -1.66 -2.06
C LEU A 18 -44.49 -1.24 -1.62
N ASN A 19 -43.44 -2.02 -1.95
CA ASN A 19 -42.04 -1.65 -1.65
C ASN A 19 -41.18 -1.35 -2.89
N ILE A 20 -41.77 -1.27 -4.09
CA ILE A 20 -41.02 -1.05 -5.35
C ILE A 20 -41.02 0.42 -5.80
N LEU A 21 -41.79 1.32 -5.17
CA LEU A 21 -41.87 2.72 -5.58
C LEU A 21 -40.97 3.67 -4.76
N MET A 22 -40.36 3.21 -3.67
CA MET A 22 -39.52 4.04 -2.79
C MET A 22 -38.03 3.67 -2.88
N ARG A 23 -37.53 3.43 -4.11
CA ARG A 23 -36.10 3.20 -4.40
C ARG A 23 -35.60 3.92 -5.67
N ARG A 24 -36.18 5.07 -6.04
CA ARG A 24 -35.75 5.83 -7.23
C ARG A 24 -35.34 7.29 -6.99
N THR A 25 -35.36 7.77 -5.75
CA THR A 25 -35.00 9.18 -5.43
C THR A 25 -33.69 9.34 -4.67
N GLN A 26 -32.85 8.30 -4.59
CA GLN A 26 -31.58 8.34 -3.85
C GLN A 26 -30.34 8.07 -4.73
N THR A 27 -30.43 8.24 -6.04
CA THR A 27 -29.30 7.96 -6.96
C THR A 27 -28.73 9.21 -7.64
N ALA A 28 -29.36 10.37 -7.53
CA ALA A 28 -28.97 11.57 -8.28
C ALA A 28 -28.56 12.78 -7.43
N VAL A 29 -28.34 12.60 -6.12
CA VAL A 29 -27.89 13.70 -5.23
C VAL A 29 -26.45 13.53 -4.74
N SER A 30 -25.82 12.36 -4.93
CA SER A 30 -24.41 12.17 -4.58
C SER A 30 -23.45 12.76 -5.63
N SER A 31 -23.87 12.84 -6.90
CA SER A 31 -23.05 13.37 -8.01
C SER A 31 -22.99 14.91 -8.07
N LEU A 32 -23.86 15.59 -7.32
CA LEU A 32 -23.92 17.06 -7.23
C LEU A 32 -22.90 17.65 -6.26
N PHE A 33 -22.19 16.82 -5.48
CA PHE A 33 -21.01 17.25 -4.73
C PHE A 33 -19.76 17.13 -5.61
N HIS A 34 -19.76 17.87 -6.72
CA HIS A 34 -18.52 18.27 -7.37
C HIS A 34 -17.82 19.29 -6.44
N THR A 35 -17.09 18.79 -5.45
CA THR A 35 -16.09 19.61 -4.77
C THR A 35 -14.99 19.86 -5.78
N ASN A 36 -14.98 21.08 -6.35
CA ASN A 36 -13.92 21.64 -7.18
C ASN A 36 -12.61 21.79 -6.38
N GLY A 37 -12.03 20.66 -5.99
CA GLY A 37 -10.78 20.56 -5.28
C GLY A 37 -10.04 19.36 -5.83
N ILE A 38 -8.92 19.63 -6.49
CA ILE A 38 -7.98 18.67 -7.06
C ILE A 38 -7.36 17.88 -5.91
N ILE A 39 -8.08 16.91 -5.33
CA ILE A 39 -7.50 15.96 -4.38
C ILE A 39 -6.69 14.98 -5.24
N LYS A 40 -5.41 15.31 -5.48
CA LYS A 40 -4.47 14.34 -6.04
C LYS A 40 -4.43 13.17 -5.05
N PRO A 41 -4.62 11.91 -5.50
CA PRO A 41 -4.53 10.77 -4.61
C PRO A 41 -3.16 10.81 -3.92
N LYS A 42 -3.17 10.83 -2.58
CA LYS A 42 -1.95 10.80 -1.78
C LYS A 42 -1.21 9.50 -2.12
N LYS A 43 0.01 9.61 -2.64
CA LYS A 43 0.86 8.44 -2.87
C LYS A 43 0.92 7.61 -1.58
N PRO A 44 0.66 6.29 -1.62
CA PRO A 44 0.74 5.47 -0.43
C PRO A 44 2.13 5.61 0.17
N SER A 45 2.19 6.00 1.44
CA SER A 45 3.42 6.03 2.21
C SER A 45 3.84 4.58 2.49
N ILE A 46 5.09 4.25 2.20
CA ILE A 46 5.68 2.96 2.59
C ILE A 46 5.62 2.90 4.12
N SER A 47 4.76 2.03 4.64
CA SER A 47 4.49 1.90 6.08
C SER A 47 5.12 0.65 6.67
N CYS A 48 5.30 -0.38 5.86
CA CYS A 48 5.87 -1.66 6.26
C CYS A 48 6.82 -2.21 5.18
N ARG A 49 7.66 -3.19 5.57
CA ARG A 49 8.73 -3.74 4.70
C ARG A 49 8.18 -4.36 3.41
N THR A 50 6.96 -4.91 3.44
CA THR A 50 6.32 -5.49 2.25
C THR A 50 6.00 -4.45 1.20
N ASP A 51 5.70 -3.21 1.59
CA ASP A 51 5.40 -2.10 0.66
C ASP A 51 6.63 -1.73 -0.20
N MET A 52 7.85 -2.06 0.25
CA MET A 52 9.07 -1.83 -0.53
C MET A 52 9.22 -2.79 -1.72
N LYS A 53 8.54 -3.94 -1.71
CA LYS A 53 8.65 -4.93 -2.80
C LYS A 53 8.20 -4.34 -4.14
N ASP A 54 7.17 -3.50 -4.11
CA ASP A 54 6.60 -2.86 -5.31
C ASP A 54 7.27 -1.51 -5.65
N ALA A 55 8.31 -1.12 -4.91
CA ALA A 55 9.02 0.14 -5.14
C ALA A 55 9.78 0.12 -6.47
N ARG A 56 9.28 0.87 -7.45
CA ARG A 56 9.91 1.01 -8.78
C ARG A 56 11.22 1.82 -8.76
N ARG A 57 11.30 2.84 -7.90
CA ARG A 57 12.47 3.72 -7.79
C ARG A 57 13.00 3.66 -6.36
N ILE A 58 14.27 3.35 -6.23
CA ILE A 58 14.92 3.11 -4.95
C ILE A 58 16.15 4.00 -4.86
N ILE A 59 16.25 4.73 -3.74
CA ILE A 59 17.44 5.48 -3.38
C ILE A 59 18.11 4.69 -2.26
N VAL A 60 19.35 4.26 -2.51
CA VAL A 60 20.18 3.58 -1.51
C VAL A 60 21.15 4.61 -0.96
N LYS A 61 21.06 4.88 0.34
CA LYS A 61 21.99 5.78 1.04
C LYS A 61 23.06 4.95 1.75
N LEU A 62 24.32 5.19 1.42
CA LEU A 62 25.47 4.59 2.09
C LEU A 62 26.14 5.62 2.98
N GLY A 63 26.17 5.34 4.28
CA GLY A 63 26.95 6.11 5.24
C GLY A 63 28.44 5.73 5.20
N THR A 64 29.30 6.67 5.59
CA THR A 64 30.76 6.50 5.63
C THR A 64 31.19 5.24 6.38
N ALA A 65 30.63 5.00 7.57
CA ALA A 65 30.94 3.82 8.39
C ALA A 65 30.68 2.46 7.70
N LEU A 66 29.81 2.41 6.69
CA LEU A 66 29.57 1.19 5.92
C LEU A 66 30.66 0.92 4.88
N ILE A 67 31.30 1.97 4.39
CA ILE A 67 32.25 1.93 3.28
C ILE A 67 33.70 2.20 3.70
N THR A 68 33.98 2.62 4.94
CA THR A 68 35.35 2.80 5.46
C THR A 68 35.76 1.66 6.38
N ARG A 69 37.05 1.31 6.39
CA ARG A 69 37.61 0.32 7.32
C ARG A 69 37.52 0.82 8.78
N GLU A 70 37.68 -0.08 9.75
CA GLU A 70 37.56 0.25 11.19
C GLU A 70 38.57 1.31 11.66
N ASN A 71 39.76 1.32 11.04
CA ASN A 71 40.79 2.34 11.31
C ASN A 71 40.56 3.64 10.52
N GLU A 72 39.43 3.77 9.83
CA GLU A 72 39.06 4.89 8.94
C GLU A 72 40.03 5.18 7.77
N ASP A 73 41.12 4.43 7.68
CA ASP A 73 42.12 4.50 6.62
C ASP A 73 41.65 3.76 5.36
N GLY A 74 40.74 4.41 4.65
CA GLY A 74 40.36 4.04 3.29
C GLY A 74 39.16 3.10 3.16
N LEU A 75 38.91 2.71 1.91
CA LEU A 75 37.68 2.06 1.48
C LEU A 75 37.64 0.58 1.88
N ALA A 76 36.54 0.16 2.48
CA ALA A 76 36.15 -1.22 2.71
C ALA A 76 35.55 -1.81 1.42
N ILE A 77 36.43 -2.09 0.45
CA ILE A 77 36.08 -2.55 -0.90
C ILE A 77 35.15 -3.76 -0.88
N GLY A 78 35.35 -4.74 0.01
CA GLY A 78 34.47 -5.92 0.10
C GLY A 78 33.03 -5.56 0.46
N ARG A 79 32.82 -4.62 1.39
CA ARG A 79 31.48 -4.13 1.77
C ARG A 79 30.84 -3.34 0.64
N LEU A 80 31.63 -2.52 -0.05
CA LEU A 80 31.14 -1.80 -1.22
C LEU A 80 30.78 -2.76 -2.36
N ALA A 81 31.63 -3.73 -2.68
CA ALA A 81 31.41 -4.71 -3.74
C ALA A 81 30.12 -5.50 -3.50
N SER A 82 29.92 -6.02 -2.28
CA SER A 82 28.70 -6.73 -1.91
C SER A 82 27.45 -5.83 -2.04
N THR A 83 27.56 -4.56 -1.67
CA THR A 83 26.45 -3.60 -1.83
C THR A 83 26.14 -3.33 -3.31
N VAL A 84 27.18 -3.12 -4.13
CA VAL A 84 27.05 -2.89 -5.56
C VAL A 84 26.44 -4.10 -6.27
N GLU A 85 26.82 -5.32 -5.87
CA GLU A 85 26.22 -6.56 -6.39
C GLU A 85 24.72 -6.65 -6.09
N GLN A 86 24.31 -6.33 -4.86
CA GLN A 86 22.87 -6.31 -4.52
C GLN A 86 22.12 -5.24 -5.31
N VAL A 87 22.71 -4.05 -5.49
CA VAL A 87 22.11 -2.97 -6.27
C VAL A 87 21.98 -3.35 -7.74
N SER A 88 22.99 -4.02 -8.31
CA SER A 88 22.96 -4.45 -9.71
C SER A 88 21.92 -5.55 -9.93
N GLN A 89 21.76 -6.48 -8.99
CA GLN A 89 20.70 -7.48 -9.04
C GLN A 89 19.31 -6.83 -9.08
N LEU A 90 19.05 -5.86 -8.20
CA LEU A 90 17.79 -5.10 -8.18
C LEU A 90 17.58 -4.28 -9.46
N GLN A 91 18.65 -3.71 -10.02
CA GLN A 91 18.60 -3.01 -11.31
C GLN A 91 18.21 -3.96 -12.45
N ASN A 92 18.81 -5.17 -12.48
CA ASN A 92 18.52 -6.20 -13.47
C ASN A 92 17.09 -6.73 -13.38
N GLU A 93 16.48 -6.71 -12.19
CA GLU A 93 15.05 -6.96 -11.99
C GLU A 93 14.14 -5.84 -12.55
N GLY A 94 14.70 -4.75 -13.07
CA GLY A 94 13.97 -3.64 -13.68
C GLY A 94 13.72 -2.45 -12.75
N ARG A 95 14.36 -2.39 -11.58
CA ARG A 95 14.22 -1.27 -10.64
C ARG A 95 15.13 -0.11 -11.03
N GLN A 96 14.64 1.11 -10.81
CA GLN A 96 15.42 2.34 -11.01
C GLN A 96 16.21 2.66 -9.75
N MET A 97 17.52 2.48 -9.81
CA MET A 97 18.41 2.63 -8.64
C MET A 97 19.15 3.97 -8.67
N LEU A 98 19.24 4.61 -7.51
CA LEU A 98 20.13 5.75 -7.26
C LEU A 98 20.95 5.48 -6.00
N LEU A 99 22.27 5.48 -6.12
CA LEU A 99 23.18 5.33 -4.99
C LEU A 99 23.67 6.70 -4.52
N VAL A 100 23.57 6.97 -3.22
CA VAL A 100 24.03 8.22 -2.59
C VAL A 100 25.04 7.89 -1.50
N THR A 101 26.27 8.37 -1.63
CA THR A 101 27.35 8.13 -0.67
C THR A 101 27.81 9.44 -0.03
N SER A 102 28.20 9.39 1.25
CA SER A 102 28.76 10.55 1.97
C SER A 102 30.29 10.63 1.96
N GLY A 103 30.97 9.57 1.52
CA GLY A 103 32.42 9.37 1.68
C GLY A 103 33.28 9.78 0.50
N ALA A 104 33.01 10.94 -0.10
CA ALA A 104 33.85 11.49 -1.19
C ALA A 104 34.96 12.44 -0.67
N VAL A 105 35.04 12.64 0.64
CA VAL A 105 35.96 13.59 1.30
C VAL A 105 37.21 12.86 1.76
#